data_AF-A0A497RD48-F1
#
_entry.id   AF-A0A497RD48-F1
#
_cell.length_a   1.000
_cell.length_b   1.000
_cell.length_c   1.000
_cell.angle_alpha   90.00
_cell.angle_beta   90.00
_cell.angle_gamma   90.00
#
_symmetry.space_group_name_H-M   'P 1'
#
loop_
_entity.id
_entity.type
_entity.pdbx_description
1 polymer ?
#
loop_
_entity_poly.entity_id
_entity_poly.type
_entity_poly.pdbx_seq_one_letter_code
_entity_poly.pdbx_strand_id
1 'polypeptide(L)'
;PEIIGYIEECTEKIFDKFIEVYNGGKFEGIEEAVDDLMRYLAVDAKLSPGQSIEKIFFLKEAILEEFSVSLEEFVRINSIVDELACMAFDIYSKCREHIYELRLEQKEEEKKVLERIIHFAEVSKTARHLNVDPIDDVDEP
;
A
#
# COMPACT_ATOMS: atom_id res chain seq x y z
N PRO A 1 14.75 13.55 8.29
CA PRO A 1 13.30 13.38 8.56
C PRO A 1 13.05 11.96 9.07
N GLU A 2 12.17 11.75 10.05
CA GLU A 2 11.91 10.42 10.64
C GLU A 2 11.57 9.34 9.59
N ILE A 3 10.85 9.73 8.53
CA ILE A 3 10.51 8.85 7.40
C ILE A 3 11.74 8.31 6.67
N ILE A 4 12.79 9.14 6.50
CA ILE A 4 14.02 8.69 5.83
C ILE A 4 14.72 7.64 6.68
N GLY A 5 14.83 7.86 7.99
CA GLY A 5 15.48 6.90 8.89
C GLY A 5 14.74 5.55 8.94
N TYR A 6 13.40 5.58 8.87
CA TYR A 6 12.60 4.35 8.82
C TYR A 6 12.83 3.57 7.51
N ILE A 7 12.89 4.25 6.37
CA ILE A 7 13.17 3.61 5.08
C ILE A 7 14.61 3.06 5.06
N GLU A 8 15.57 3.81 5.59
CA GLU A 8 16.95 3.34 5.71
C GLU A 8 17.01 2.05 6.53
N GLU A 9 16.38 2.00 7.70
CA GLU A 9 16.35 0.82 8.56
C GLU A 9 15.73 -0.41 7.85
N CYS A 10 14.60 -0.23 7.15
CA CYS A 10 13.98 -1.36 6.45
C CYS A 10 14.84 -1.84 5.28
N THR A 11 15.47 -0.92 4.53
CA THR A 11 16.36 -1.30 3.43
C THR A 11 17.64 -1.98 3.90
N GLU A 12 18.20 -1.56 5.04
CA GLU A 12 19.38 -2.20 5.65
C GLU A 12 19.05 -3.65 6.05
N LYS A 13 17.93 -3.88 6.74
CA LYS A 13 17.47 -5.25 7.09
C LYS A 13 17.27 -6.13 5.86
N ILE A 14 16.68 -5.57 4.79
CA ILE A 14 16.48 -6.30 3.53
C ILE A 14 17.83 -6.68 2.91
N PHE A 15 18.78 -5.76 2.91
CA PHE A 15 20.11 -5.99 2.35
C PHE A 15 20.93 -6.99 3.16
N ASP A 16 20.91 -6.88 4.50
CA ASP A 16 21.54 -7.85 5.39
C ASP A 16 21.00 -9.26 5.15
N LYS A 17 19.68 -9.37 4.98
CA LYS A 17 19.06 -10.65 4.68
C LYS A 17 19.39 -11.17 3.29
N PHE A 18 19.49 -10.29 2.30
CA PHE A 18 20.00 -10.67 0.99
C PHE A 18 21.41 -11.28 1.08
N ILE A 19 22.31 -10.69 1.87
CA ILE A 19 23.65 -11.22 2.11
C ILE A 19 23.59 -12.58 2.80
N GLU A 20 22.73 -12.75 3.80
CA GLU A 20 22.54 -14.03 4.49
C GLU A 20 22.13 -15.14 3.50
N VAL A 21 21.13 -14.88 2.66
CA VAL A 21 20.64 -15.83 1.66
C VAL A 21 21.70 -16.13 0.61
N TYR A 22 22.45 -15.11 0.16
CA TYR A 22 23.56 -15.29 -0.78
C TYR A 22 24.62 -16.28 -0.26
N ASN A 23 24.85 -16.29 1.05
CA ASN A 23 25.77 -17.21 1.75
C ASN A 23 25.14 -18.57 2.11
N GLY A 24 23.94 -18.88 1.60
CA GLY A 24 23.26 -20.17 1.81
C GLY A 24 22.24 -20.19 2.95
N GLY A 25 21.88 -19.01 3.48
CA GLY A 25 20.80 -18.84 4.44
C GLY A 25 19.40 -18.88 3.82
N LYS A 26 18.41 -18.34 4.53
CA LYS A 26 17.00 -18.30 4.11
C LYS A 26 16.37 -16.94 4.43
N PHE A 27 15.27 -16.61 3.75
CA PHE A 27 14.49 -15.39 3.96
C PHE A 27 13.66 -15.34 5.27
N GLU A 28 13.98 -16.15 6.29
CA GLU A 28 13.21 -16.20 7.54
C GLU A 28 13.36 -14.90 8.35
N GLY A 29 12.24 -14.23 8.66
CA GLY A 29 12.21 -13.02 9.51
C GLY A 29 12.43 -11.69 8.77
N ILE A 30 12.36 -11.70 7.43
CA ILE A 30 12.45 -10.48 6.62
C ILE A 30 11.09 -9.83 6.39
N GLU A 31 10.00 -10.56 6.67
CA GLU A 31 8.65 -10.23 6.24
C GLU A 31 8.21 -8.86 6.76
N GLU A 32 8.57 -8.51 8.01
CA GLU A 32 8.27 -7.21 8.62
C GLU A 32 8.99 -6.06 7.88
N ALA A 33 10.28 -6.22 7.58
CA ALA A 33 11.04 -5.18 6.87
C ALA A 33 10.52 -4.96 5.44
N VAL A 34 10.12 -6.05 4.76
CA VAL A 34 9.50 -5.96 3.44
C VAL A 34 8.11 -5.33 3.53
N ASP A 35 7.30 -5.71 4.52
CA ASP A 35 5.99 -5.11 4.78
C ASP A 35 6.06 -3.61 5.04
N ASP A 36 6.98 -3.17 5.88
CA ASP A 36 7.24 -1.77 6.17
C ASP A 36 7.55 -0.96 4.89
N LEU A 37 8.48 -1.46 4.08
CA LEU A 37 8.84 -0.81 2.81
C LEU A 37 7.65 -0.82 1.83
N MET A 38 6.97 -1.95 1.69
CA MET A 38 5.86 -2.10 0.73
C MET A 38 4.64 -1.28 1.12
N ARG A 39 4.33 -1.14 2.42
CA ARG A 39 3.27 -0.24 2.91
C ARG A 39 3.59 1.21 2.59
N TYR A 40 4.83 1.64 2.85
CA TYR A 40 5.27 2.98 2.50
C TYR A 40 5.09 3.26 1.00
N LEU A 41 5.49 2.33 0.14
CA LEU A 41 5.32 2.48 -1.31
C LEU A 41 3.85 2.40 -1.74
N ALA A 42 3.03 1.56 -1.10
CA ALA A 42 1.62 1.39 -1.42
C ALA A 42 0.77 2.65 -1.18
N VAL A 43 1.17 3.49 -0.22
CA VAL A 43 0.49 4.77 0.04
C VAL A 43 0.96 5.91 -0.86
N ASP A 44 2.09 5.78 -1.56
CA ASP A 44 2.57 6.80 -2.49
C ASP A 44 1.67 6.85 -3.75
N ALA A 45 0.93 7.94 -3.90
CA ALA A 45 0.04 8.15 -5.04
C ALA A 45 0.77 8.35 -6.38
N LYS A 46 2.09 8.59 -6.36
CA LYS A 46 2.88 8.85 -7.58
C LYS A 46 3.47 7.59 -8.19
N LEU A 47 3.53 6.49 -7.43
CA LEU A 47 4.12 5.25 -7.88
C LEU A 47 3.04 4.26 -8.31
N SER A 48 3.22 3.68 -9.48
CA SER A 48 2.46 2.50 -9.89
C SER A 48 2.95 1.26 -9.13
N PRO A 49 2.16 0.17 -9.12
CA PRO A 49 2.61 -1.13 -8.59
C PRO A 49 3.95 -1.57 -9.17
N GLY A 50 4.10 -1.51 -10.50
CA GLY A 50 5.35 -1.88 -11.16
C GLY A 50 6.56 -1.06 -10.67
N GLN A 51 6.41 0.26 -10.57
CA GLN A 51 7.47 1.14 -10.06
C GLN A 51 7.80 0.94 -8.58
N SER A 52 6.85 0.42 -7.80
CA SER A 52 7.07 0.08 -6.39
C SER A 52 7.93 -1.19 -6.29
N ILE A 53 7.59 -2.22 -7.07
CA ILE A 53 8.36 -3.47 -7.09
C ILE A 53 9.73 -3.30 -7.77
N GLU A 54 9.84 -2.40 -8.74
CA GLU A 54 11.12 -1.99 -9.35
C GLU A 54 12.19 -1.61 -8.32
N LYS A 55 11.79 -1.08 -7.16
CA LYS A 55 12.72 -0.74 -6.07
C LYS A 55 13.46 -1.95 -5.51
N ILE A 56 12.85 -3.14 -5.56
CA ILE A 56 13.51 -4.40 -5.19
C ILE A 56 14.50 -4.82 -6.29
N PHE A 57 14.09 -4.71 -7.56
CA PHE A 57 14.95 -5.06 -8.69
C PHE A 57 16.19 -4.17 -8.82
N PHE A 58 16.11 -2.91 -8.38
CA PHE A 58 17.23 -1.98 -8.34
C PHE A 58 18.44 -2.54 -7.57
N LEU A 59 18.24 -3.47 -6.63
CA LEU A 59 19.34 -4.13 -5.93
C LEU A 59 20.30 -4.85 -6.88
N LYS A 60 19.80 -5.44 -7.97
CA LYS A 60 20.63 -6.10 -9.00
C LYS A 60 21.52 -5.09 -9.70
N GLU A 61 20.97 -3.94 -10.05
CA GLU A 61 21.69 -2.85 -10.74
C GLU A 61 22.77 -2.29 -9.81
N ALA A 62 22.42 -1.96 -8.57
CA ALA A 62 23.37 -1.45 -7.58
C ALA A 62 24.56 -2.38 -7.35
N ILE A 63 24.33 -3.70 -7.29
CA ILE A 63 25.43 -4.67 -7.12
C ILE A 63 26.31 -4.73 -8.38
N LEU A 64 25.72 -4.67 -9.58
CA LEU A 64 26.47 -4.69 -10.84
C LEU A 64 27.30 -3.42 -11.07
N GLU A 65 26.84 -2.29 -10.57
CA GLU A 65 27.57 -1.01 -10.66
C GLU A 65 28.82 -1.00 -9.77
N GLU A 66 28.77 -1.66 -8.61
CA GLU A 66 29.85 -1.64 -7.62
C GLU A 66 30.80 -2.85 -7.72
N PHE A 67 30.33 -3.98 -8.25
CA PHE A 67 31.08 -5.25 -8.24
C PHE A 67 31.18 -5.90 -9.61
N SER A 68 32.39 -6.38 -9.94
CA SER A 68 32.59 -7.27 -11.07
C SER A 68 32.18 -8.70 -10.68
N VAL A 69 30.98 -9.10 -11.09
CA VAL A 69 30.44 -10.44 -10.80
C VAL A 69 30.61 -11.38 -11.98
N SER A 70 30.91 -12.64 -11.70
CA SER A 70 30.84 -13.72 -12.70
C SER A 70 29.40 -14.01 -13.12
N LEU A 71 29.23 -14.73 -14.24
CA LEU A 71 27.89 -15.13 -14.70
C LEU A 71 27.16 -16.01 -13.66
N GLU A 72 27.88 -16.89 -12.97
CA GLU A 72 27.31 -17.76 -11.93
C GLU A 72 26.81 -16.96 -10.72
N GLU A 73 27.61 -15.99 -10.26
CA GLU A 73 27.21 -15.08 -9.19
C GLU A 73 26.02 -14.22 -9.59
N PHE A 74 26.01 -13.71 -10.82
CA PHE A 74 24.88 -12.94 -11.34
C PHE A 74 23.59 -13.76 -11.36
N VAL A 75 23.64 -15.03 -11.81
CA VAL A 75 22.48 -15.92 -11.79
C VAL A 75 21.97 -16.11 -10.36
N ARG A 76 22.87 -16.35 -9.40
CA ARG A 76 22.51 -16.48 -7.98
C ARG A 76 21.86 -15.21 -7.43
N ILE A 77 22.47 -14.05 -7.65
CA ILE A 77 21.93 -12.74 -7.25
C ILE A 77 20.54 -12.53 -7.84
N ASN A 78 20.36 -12.85 -9.13
CA ASN A 78 19.07 -12.72 -9.78
C ASN A 78 18.00 -13.57 -9.12
N SER A 79 18.27 -14.85 -8.86
CA SER A 79 17.30 -15.74 -8.23
C SER A 79 16.89 -15.25 -6.84
N ILE A 80 17.83 -14.72 -6.05
CA ILE A 80 17.54 -14.19 -4.71
C ILE A 80 16.66 -12.95 -4.80
N VAL A 81 16.99 -12.00 -5.70
CA VAL A 81 16.18 -10.79 -5.86
C VAL A 81 14.81 -11.10 -6.46
N ASP A 82 14.69 -12.07 -7.37
CA ASP A 82 13.40 -12.49 -7.92
C ASP A 82 12.49 -13.08 -6.84
N GLU A 83 13.03 -13.90 -5.94
CA GLU A 83 12.28 -14.43 -4.80
C GLU A 83 11.83 -13.30 -3.86
N LEU A 84 12.73 -12.37 -3.53
CA LEU A 84 12.41 -11.19 -2.72
C LEU A 84 11.35 -10.31 -3.39
N ALA A 85 11.42 -10.12 -4.71
CA ALA A 85 10.46 -9.32 -5.47
C ALA A 85 9.07 -9.97 -5.50
N CYS A 86 8.99 -11.29 -5.60
CA CYS A 86 7.72 -12.02 -5.47
C CYS A 86 7.10 -11.83 -4.08
N MET A 87 7.89 -11.98 -3.02
CA MET A 87 7.43 -11.73 -1.65
C MET A 87 6.93 -10.29 -1.47
N ALA A 88 7.71 -9.32 -1.95
CA ALA A 88 7.36 -7.90 -1.91
C ALA A 88 6.07 -7.62 -2.69
N PHE A 89 5.89 -8.24 -3.86
CA PHE A 89 4.67 -8.11 -4.66
C PHE A 89 3.43 -8.60 -3.92
N ASP A 90 3.49 -9.77 -3.28
CA ASP A 90 2.37 -10.32 -2.53
C ASP A 90 1.97 -9.42 -1.37
N ILE A 91 2.97 -8.93 -0.62
CA ILE A 91 2.78 -8.02 0.51
C ILE A 91 2.21 -6.68 0.04
N TYR A 92 2.81 -6.07 -0.99
CA TYR A 92 2.33 -4.82 -1.58
C TYR A 92 0.87 -4.94 -2.07
N SER A 93 0.55 -6.04 -2.73
CA SER A 93 -0.79 -6.28 -3.28
C SER A 93 -1.83 -6.34 -2.18
N LYS A 94 -1.54 -7.07 -1.09
CA LYS A 94 -2.39 -7.11 0.11
C LYS A 94 -2.58 -5.72 0.72
N CYS A 95 -1.51 -4.93 0.80
CA CYS A 95 -1.60 -3.55 1.30
C CYS A 95 -2.51 -2.68 0.44
N ARG A 96 -2.39 -2.76 -0.89
CA ARG A 96 -3.23 -1.99 -1.82
C ARG A 96 -4.69 -2.42 -1.78
N GLU A 97 -4.95 -3.72 -1.70
CA GLU A 97 -6.29 -4.28 -1.53
C GLU A 97 -6.94 -3.68 -0.28
N HIS A 98 -6.26 -3.76 0.86
CA HIS A 98 -6.76 -3.20 2.12
C HIS A 98 -7.02 -1.68 2.05
N ILE A 99 -6.12 -0.92 1.42
CA ILE A 99 -6.33 0.53 1.20
C ILE A 99 -7.58 0.79 0.36
N TYR A 100 -7.84 -0.03 -0.66
CA TYR A 100 -9.03 0.14 -1.49
C TYR A 100 -10.31 -0.25 -0.78
N GLU A 101 -10.30 -1.30 0.04
CA GLU A 101 -11.44 -1.66 0.91
C GLU A 101 -11.81 -0.50 1.83
N LEU A 102 -10.84 0.07 2.55
CA LEU A 102 -11.06 1.23 3.42
C LEU A 102 -11.63 2.44 2.67
N ARG A 103 -11.12 2.70 1.45
CA ARG A 103 -11.64 3.79 0.60
C ARG A 103 -13.07 3.52 0.14
N LEU A 104 -13.42 2.28 -0.14
CA LEU A 104 -14.77 1.90 -0.54
C LEU A 104 -15.74 2.07 0.63
N GLU A 105 -15.40 1.58 1.82
CA GLU A 105 -16.19 1.76 3.05
C GLU A 105 -16.45 3.23 3.33
N GLN A 106 -15.40 4.07 3.28
CA GLN A 106 -15.55 5.52 3.43
C GLN A 106 -16.51 6.12 2.39
N LYS A 107 -16.42 5.69 1.13
CA LYS A 107 -17.31 6.19 0.07
C LYS A 107 -18.76 5.77 0.28
N GLU A 108 -19.01 4.59 0.82
CA GLU A 108 -20.36 4.13 1.16
C GLU A 108 -20.96 4.94 2.32
N GLU A 109 -20.17 5.27 3.34
CA GLU A 109 -20.59 6.14 4.44
C GLU A 109 -20.90 7.56 3.95
N GLU A 110 -20.02 8.15 3.14
CA GLU A 110 -20.23 9.46 2.51
C GLU A 110 -21.51 9.49 1.67
N LYS A 111 -21.77 8.41 0.91
CA LYS A 111 -22.99 8.26 0.10
C LYS A 111 -24.25 8.25 0.97
N LYS A 112 -24.27 7.47 2.06
CA LYS A 112 -25.42 7.40 2.98
C LYS A 112 -25.76 8.77 3.58
N VAL A 113 -24.73 9.55 3.95
CA VAL A 113 -24.91 10.92 4.46
C VAL A 113 -25.52 11.81 3.38
N LEU A 114 -25.00 11.73 2.14
CA LEU A 114 -25.52 12.52 1.03
C LEU A 114 -26.98 12.20 0.69
N GLU A 115 -27.35 10.92 0.68
CA GLU A 115 -28.74 10.48 0.47
C GLU A 115 -29.70 11.06 1.51
N ARG A 116 -29.29 11.08 2.80
CA ARG A 116 -30.08 11.70 3.87
C ARG A 116 -30.24 13.20 3.69
N ILE A 117 -29.18 13.91 3.27
CA ILE A 117 -29.23 15.35 3.01
C ILE A 117 -30.20 15.65 1.87
N ILE A 118 -30.13 14.87 0.77
CA ILE A 118 -31.04 15.03 -0.38
C ILE A 118 -32.48 14.80 0.06
N HIS A 119 -32.75 13.70 0.78
CA HIS A 119 -34.07 13.39 1.29
C HIS A 119 -34.64 14.50 2.19
N PHE A 120 -33.84 15.00 3.15
CA PHE A 120 -34.25 16.10 4.01
C PHE A 120 -34.56 17.38 3.22
N ALA A 121 -33.78 17.69 2.18
CA ALA A 121 -34.03 18.84 1.32
C ALA A 121 -35.35 18.71 0.54
N GLU A 122 -35.70 17.49 0.08
CA GLU A 122 -36.96 17.19 -0.60
C GLU A 122 -38.17 17.33 0.34
N VAL A 123 -38.09 16.75 1.54
CA VAL A 123 -39.11 16.90 2.59
C VAL A 123 -39.28 18.37 2.95
N SER A 124 -38.18 19.08 3.20
CA SER A 124 -38.17 20.51 3.53
C SER A 124 -38.74 21.41 2.44
N LYS A 125 -38.61 21.02 1.17
CA LYS A 125 -39.22 21.73 0.04
C LYS A 125 -40.73 21.49 0.00
N THR A 126 -41.14 20.24 0.21
CA THR A 126 -42.56 19.83 0.23
C THR A 126 -43.32 20.47 1.39
N ALA A 127 -42.77 20.43 2.60
CA ALA A 127 -43.36 21.06 3.79
C ALA A 127 -43.54 22.59 3.62
N ARG A 128 -42.55 23.27 3.02
CA ARG A 128 -42.66 24.70 2.64
C ARG A 128 -43.78 24.97 1.64
N HIS A 129 -44.05 24.06 0.70
CA HIS A 129 -45.18 24.20 -0.22
C HIS A 129 -46.53 23.97 0.47
N LEU A 130 -46.57 23.15 1.51
CA LEU A 130 -47.78 22.83 2.28
C LEU A 130 -47.99 23.77 3.48
N ASN A 131 -47.04 24.68 3.76
CA ASN A 131 -47.02 25.58 4.91
C ASN A 131 -47.04 24.83 6.26
N VAL A 132 -46.40 23.66 6.29
CA VAL A 132 -46.20 22.79 7.47
C VAL A 132 -44.73 22.88 7.90
N ASP A 133 -44.43 22.76 9.20
CA ASP A 133 -43.05 22.75 9.68
C ASP A 133 -42.36 21.44 9.24
N PRO A 134 -41.23 21.50 8.51
CA PRO A 134 -40.54 20.31 8.00
C PRO A 134 -39.99 19.37 9.07
N ILE A 135 -40.00 19.77 10.34
CA ILE A 135 -39.54 18.94 11.46
C ILE A 135 -40.69 18.08 12.03
N ASP A 136 -41.96 18.48 11.82
CA ASP A 136 -43.13 17.75 12.35
C ASP A 136 -43.36 16.38 11.64
N ASP A 137 -42.85 16.19 10.43
CA ASP A 137 -42.96 14.94 9.65
C ASP A 137 -41.81 13.93 9.90
N VAL A 138 -40.83 14.26 10.75
CA VAL A 138 -39.62 13.43 10.98
C VAL A 138 -39.72 12.58 12.27
N ASP A 139 -40.81 12.75 13.04
CA ASP A 139 -40.99 12.16 14.38
C ASP A 139 -42.14 11.12 14.48
N GLU A 140 -42.48 10.41 13.39
CA GLU A 140 -43.28 9.17 13.51
C GLU A 140 -42.47 7.91 13.13
N PRO A 141 -42.53 6.85 13.98
CA PRO A 141 -41.67 5.67 13.93
C PRO A 141 -41.90 4.73 12.73
#